data_AF-A0AAW1EYK3-F1
#
_entry.id   AF-A0AAW1EYK3-F1
#
_cell.length_a   1.000
_cell.length_b   1.000
_cell.length_c   1.000
_cell.angle_alpha   90.00
_cell.angle_beta   90.00
_cell.angle_gamma   90.00
#
_symmetry.space_group_name_H-M   'P 1'
#
loop_
_entity.id
_entity.type
_entity.pdbx_description
1 polymer ?
#
loop_
_entity_poly.entity_id
_entity_poly.type
_entity_poly.pdbx_seq_one_letter_code
_entity_poly.pdbx_strand_id
1 'polypeptide(L)'
;MSLILFAFVVRVRDGLPLSASTDFEHNRELQERKQQLRTISKTLSRFPERGTIKGGDLNIYFVSSEGVSYMTVCHCSLPVAQAFCFLEDLRWEFTARFTSTVVALAARPYPFLEFDSTIQKLKQHYNQSGGPALEVTLAEVQGDLRVHPPQVINLEEVELTNGIANGHMEQGPGSGQNGRLQPVTAAGILSLVLNIVCASLNIIRGVHLIEYTFQDDYEGMWNVVAFLLAFVCCLLQCHLYLFHSSLKKPKSFTLLIAIVLCNLYLLGPRNPWQLIFHISVASLSTFLILTRKLQDRTNDCGV
;
A
#
# COMPACT_ATOMS: atom_id res chain seq x y z
N MET A 1 -8.89 -22.93 -21.34
CA MET A 1 -8.47 -21.57 -20.96
C MET A 1 -9.42 -21.08 -19.89
N SER A 2 -8.93 -20.46 -18.82
CA SER A 2 -9.79 -19.91 -17.76
C SER A 2 -10.57 -18.70 -18.31
N LEU A 3 -11.88 -18.69 -18.14
CA LEU A 3 -12.75 -17.58 -18.57
C LEU A 3 -12.99 -16.59 -17.43
N ILE A 4 -13.04 -17.05 -16.19
CA ILE A 4 -13.13 -16.25 -14.98
C ILE A 4 -11.73 -16.14 -14.37
N LEU A 5 -11.17 -14.93 -14.36
CA LEU A 5 -9.76 -14.70 -14.06
C LEU A 5 -9.53 -14.16 -12.66
N PHE A 6 -10.40 -13.28 -12.18
CA PHE A 6 -10.26 -12.61 -10.89
C PHE A 6 -11.61 -12.34 -10.27
N ALA A 7 -11.71 -12.44 -8.95
CA ALA A 7 -12.91 -12.05 -8.21
C ALA A 7 -12.52 -11.19 -7.00
N PHE A 8 -13.41 -10.25 -6.67
CA PHE A 8 -13.17 -9.19 -5.71
C PHE A 8 -14.45 -8.89 -4.94
N VAL A 9 -14.37 -8.94 -3.62
CA VAL A 9 -15.48 -8.64 -2.72
C VAL A 9 -15.14 -7.39 -1.94
N VAL A 10 -16.05 -6.41 -1.94
CA VAL A 10 -15.76 -5.07 -1.44
C VAL A 10 -16.97 -4.46 -0.76
N ARG A 11 -16.76 -3.63 0.26
CA ARG A 11 -17.84 -2.92 0.94
C ARG A 11 -18.27 -1.70 0.13
N VAL A 12 -19.56 -1.56 -0.14
CA VAL A 12 -20.11 -0.52 -1.03
C VAL A 12 -19.90 0.90 -0.49
N ARG A 13 -20.06 1.08 0.82
CA ARG A 13 -20.05 2.41 1.47
C ARG A 13 -18.74 3.17 1.28
N ASP A 14 -17.60 2.48 1.37
CA ASP A 14 -16.27 3.09 1.42
C ASP A 14 -15.26 2.43 0.47
N GLY A 15 -15.69 1.42 -0.30
CA GLY A 15 -14.82 0.68 -1.19
C GLY A 15 -13.78 -0.18 -0.46
N LEU A 16 -13.98 -0.50 0.83
CA LEU A 16 -13.04 -1.29 1.62
C LEU A 16 -12.93 -2.72 1.05
N PRO A 17 -11.74 -3.16 0.59
CA PRO A 17 -11.53 -4.53 0.13
C PRO A 17 -11.84 -5.53 1.24
N LEU A 18 -12.76 -6.46 1.00
CA LEU A 18 -13.18 -7.47 1.96
C LEU A 18 -12.43 -8.79 1.75
N SER A 19 -12.38 -9.25 0.49
CA SER A 19 -11.63 -10.42 0.06
C SER A 19 -11.36 -10.36 -1.45
N ALA A 20 -10.41 -11.15 -1.93
CA ALA A 20 -10.08 -11.25 -3.36
C ALA A 20 -9.48 -12.61 -3.67
N SER A 21 -9.62 -13.05 -4.92
CA SER A 21 -8.92 -14.25 -5.38
C SER A 21 -7.43 -13.98 -5.51
N THR A 22 -6.57 -14.82 -4.93
CA THR A 22 -5.13 -14.81 -5.24
C THR A 22 -4.91 -15.33 -6.67
N ASP A 23 -4.08 -14.64 -7.45
CA ASP A 23 -3.76 -15.06 -8.81
C ASP A 23 -2.29 -14.85 -9.14
N PHE A 24 -1.75 -15.75 -9.98
CA PHE A 24 -0.35 -15.74 -10.41
C PHE A 24 -0.20 -15.40 -11.90
N GLU A 25 -1.29 -15.04 -12.58
CA GLU A 25 -1.28 -14.76 -14.01
C GLU A 25 -0.67 -13.38 -14.30
N HIS A 26 0.43 -13.39 -15.07
CA HIS A 26 1.09 -12.19 -15.58
C HIS A 26 0.44 -11.72 -16.89
N ASN A 27 -0.81 -11.25 -16.80
CA ASN A 27 -1.51 -10.60 -17.93
C ASN A 27 -1.62 -9.09 -17.67
N ARG A 28 -1.12 -8.27 -18.60
CA ARG A 28 -1.12 -6.80 -18.48
C ARG A 28 -2.54 -6.22 -18.39
N GLU A 29 -3.44 -6.65 -19.28
CA GLU A 29 -4.84 -6.19 -19.26
C GLU A 29 -5.52 -6.61 -17.95
N LEU A 30 -5.26 -7.81 -17.44
CA LEU A 30 -5.81 -8.25 -16.16
C LEU A 30 -5.39 -7.33 -15.00
N GLN A 31 -4.12 -6.87 -14.98
CA GLN A 31 -3.66 -5.92 -13.97
C GLN A 31 -4.32 -4.54 -14.11
N GLU A 32 -4.52 -4.08 -15.35
CA GLU A 32 -5.27 -2.85 -15.64
C GLU A 32 -6.72 -2.96 -15.14
N ARG A 33 -7.42 -4.07 -15.44
CA ARG A 33 -8.80 -4.31 -14.98
C ARG A 33 -8.91 -4.38 -13.46
N LYS A 34 -7.95 -4.99 -12.76
CA LYS A 34 -7.91 -4.96 -11.29
C LYS A 34 -7.73 -3.55 -10.74
N GLN A 35 -6.92 -2.74 -11.40
CA GLN A 35 -6.75 -1.35 -11.01
C GLN A 35 -8.05 -0.56 -11.22
N GLN A 36 -8.76 -0.80 -12.33
CA GLN A 36 -10.08 -0.22 -12.59
C GLN A 36 -11.11 -0.65 -11.53
N LEU A 37 -11.15 -1.93 -11.16
CA LEU A 37 -11.99 -2.45 -10.07
C LEU A 37 -11.77 -1.69 -8.77
N ARG A 38 -10.51 -1.45 -8.37
CA ARG A 38 -10.16 -0.70 -7.16
C ARG A 38 -10.55 0.78 -7.23
N THR A 39 -10.55 1.37 -8.42
CA THR A 39 -11.01 2.75 -8.62
C THR A 39 -12.52 2.83 -8.48
N ILE A 40 -13.25 1.96 -9.18
CA ILE A 40 -14.72 1.89 -9.18
C ILE A 40 -15.25 1.53 -7.80
N SER A 41 -14.54 0.70 -7.04
CA SER A 41 -15.01 0.25 -5.74
C SER A 41 -15.23 1.40 -4.75
N LYS A 42 -14.50 2.51 -4.91
CA LYS A 42 -14.63 3.71 -4.08
C LYS A 42 -15.88 4.53 -4.39
N THR A 43 -16.49 4.32 -5.55
CA THR A 43 -17.69 5.04 -6.00
C THR A 43 -18.87 4.12 -6.25
N LEU A 44 -18.83 2.87 -5.75
CA LEU A 44 -19.91 1.88 -5.86
C LEU A 44 -21.26 2.40 -5.37
N SER A 45 -21.28 3.28 -4.36
CA SER A 45 -22.53 3.88 -3.86
C SER A 45 -23.25 4.76 -4.89
N ARG A 46 -22.59 5.17 -5.98
CA ARG A 46 -23.15 5.97 -7.08
C ARG A 46 -23.58 5.11 -8.28
N PHE A 47 -23.23 3.82 -8.27
CA PHE A 47 -23.55 2.90 -9.35
C PHE A 47 -24.84 2.13 -9.04
N PRO A 48 -25.52 1.61 -10.08
CA PRO A 48 -26.65 0.71 -9.90
C PRO A 48 -26.23 -0.57 -9.16
N GLU A 49 -27.23 -1.33 -8.72
CA GLU A 49 -27.00 -2.62 -8.05
C GLU A 49 -26.24 -3.60 -8.93
N ARG A 50 -26.41 -3.54 -10.26
CA ARG A 50 -25.72 -4.45 -11.19
C ARG A 50 -25.17 -3.69 -12.37
N GLY A 51 -23.95 -4.05 -12.79
CA GLY A 51 -23.29 -3.36 -13.89
C GLY A 51 -22.27 -4.22 -14.62
N THR A 52 -21.95 -3.77 -15.83
CA THR A 52 -20.91 -4.33 -16.70
C THR A 52 -20.02 -3.20 -17.17
N ILE A 53 -18.71 -3.37 -17.06
CA ILE A 53 -17.73 -2.47 -17.66
C ILE A 53 -17.01 -3.28 -18.74
N LYS A 54 -17.20 -2.86 -19.98
CA LYS A 54 -16.60 -3.54 -21.13
C LYS A 54 -15.13 -3.19 -21.25
N GLY A 55 -14.36 -4.17 -21.70
CA GLY A 55 -12.94 -3.99 -21.98
C GLY A 55 -12.54 -4.34 -23.40
N GLY A 56 -11.25 -4.65 -23.56
CA GLY A 56 -10.72 -5.27 -24.77
C GLY A 56 -11.10 -6.74 -24.74
N ASP A 57 -10.20 -7.58 -24.25
CA ASP A 57 -10.47 -9.01 -24.11
C ASP A 57 -11.12 -9.35 -22.76
N LEU A 58 -11.06 -8.43 -21.78
CA LEU A 58 -11.55 -8.67 -20.43
C LEU A 58 -12.66 -7.70 -20.02
N ASN A 59 -13.80 -8.25 -19.61
CA ASN A 59 -14.92 -7.50 -19.06
C ASN A 59 -14.95 -7.59 -17.54
N ILE A 60 -15.47 -6.55 -16.89
CA ILE A 60 -15.79 -6.53 -15.46
C ILE A 60 -17.30 -6.64 -15.30
N TYR A 61 -17.72 -7.50 -14.38
CA TYR A 61 -19.12 -7.62 -13.95
C TYR A 61 -19.21 -7.41 -12.45
N PHE A 62 -20.28 -6.79 -11.97
CA PHE A 62 -20.53 -6.69 -10.54
C PHE A 62 -22.03 -6.72 -10.18
N VAL A 63 -22.28 -7.17 -8.94
CA VAL A 63 -23.58 -7.13 -8.25
C VAL A 63 -23.35 -6.59 -6.85
N SER A 64 -24.14 -5.62 -6.44
CA SER A 64 -24.14 -5.02 -5.11
C SER A 64 -25.42 -5.41 -4.39
N SER A 65 -25.29 -5.95 -3.18
CA SER A 65 -26.39 -6.40 -2.34
C SER A 65 -26.00 -6.28 -0.86
N GLU A 66 -26.93 -5.83 -0.03
CA GLU A 66 -26.74 -5.73 1.44
C GLU A 66 -25.48 -4.94 1.86
N GLY A 67 -25.09 -3.92 1.08
CA GLY A 67 -23.91 -3.09 1.36
C GLY A 67 -22.57 -3.73 0.97
N VAL A 68 -22.58 -4.87 0.30
CA VAL A 68 -21.40 -5.55 -0.26
C VAL A 68 -21.53 -5.66 -1.77
N SER A 69 -20.43 -5.44 -2.49
CA SER A 69 -20.34 -5.65 -3.93
C SER A 69 -19.42 -6.81 -4.25
N TYR A 70 -19.92 -7.68 -5.13
CA TYR A 70 -19.26 -8.86 -5.65
C TYR A 70 -18.90 -8.56 -7.09
N MET A 71 -17.61 -8.60 -7.40
CA MET A 71 -17.08 -8.19 -8.69
C MET A 71 -16.19 -9.28 -9.28
N THR A 72 -16.17 -9.40 -10.60
CA THR A 72 -15.34 -10.37 -11.31
C THR A 72 -14.75 -9.79 -12.59
N VAL A 73 -13.55 -10.25 -12.96
CA VAL A 73 -12.93 -10.01 -14.27
C VAL A 73 -13.01 -11.31 -15.06
N CYS A 74 -13.63 -11.25 -16.22
CA CYS A 74 -13.84 -12.40 -17.10
C CYS A 74 -13.40 -12.09 -18.53
N HIS A 75 -13.01 -13.12 -19.28
CA HIS A 75 -12.82 -13.02 -20.71
C HIS A 75 -14.14 -12.67 -21.42
N CYS A 76 -14.07 -11.87 -22.48
CA CYS A 76 -15.23 -11.34 -23.20
C CYS A 76 -16.10 -12.42 -23.86
N SER A 77 -15.54 -13.61 -24.08
CA SER A 77 -16.28 -14.77 -24.61
C SER A 77 -17.16 -15.47 -23.58
N LEU A 78 -17.05 -15.14 -22.28
CA LEU A 78 -17.91 -15.70 -21.25
C LEU A 78 -19.34 -15.14 -21.41
N PRO A 79 -20.38 -16.00 -21.50
CA PRO A 79 -21.76 -15.55 -21.49
C PRO A 79 -22.09 -14.71 -20.26
N VAL A 80 -22.73 -13.57 -20.47
CA VAL A 80 -23.08 -12.61 -19.39
C VAL A 80 -23.87 -13.30 -18.27
N ALA A 81 -24.84 -14.15 -18.61
CA ALA A 81 -25.62 -14.88 -17.62
C ALA A 81 -24.74 -15.76 -16.70
N GLN A 82 -23.69 -16.38 -17.23
CA GLN A 82 -22.77 -17.19 -16.43
C GLN A 82 -21.90 -16.34 -15.49
N ALA A 83 -21.48 -15.16 -15.95
CA ALA A 83 -20.77 -14.21 -15.10
C ALA A 83 -21.64 -13.78 -13.90
N PHE A 84 -22.92 -13.50 -14.13
CA PHE A 84 -23.85 -13.14 -13.06
C PHE A 84 -24.22 -14.33 -12.16
N CYS A 85 -24.34 -15.55 -12.70
CA CYS A 85 -24.49 -16.75 -11.87
C CYS A 85 -23.31 -16.92 -10.91
N PHE A 86 -22.07 -16.75 -11.41
CA PHE A 86 -20.88 -16.82 -10.57
C PHE A 86 -20.91 -15.78 -9.45
N LEU A 87 -21.39 -14.56 -9.72
CA LEU A 87 -21.51 -13.52 -8.71
C LEU A 87 -22.59 -13.81 -7.66
N GLU A 88 -23.71 -14.43 -8.04
CA GLU A 88 -24.75 -14.87 -7.10
C GLU A 88 -24.25 -16.02 -6.20
N ASP A 89 -23.56 -17.02 -6.76
CA ASP A 89 -22.92 -18.09 -5.98
C ASP A 89 -21.88 -17.53 -5.01
N LEU A 90 -21.07 -16.56 -5.46
CA LEU A 90 -20.10 -15.86 -4.63
C LEU A 90 -20.78 -15.09 -3.49
N ARG A 91 -21.91 -14.42 -3.78
CA ARG A 91 -22.71 -13.71 -2.77
C ARG A 91 -23.26 -14.68 -1.74
N TRP A 92 -23.90 -15.77 -2.15
CA TRP A 92 -24.47 -16.76 -1.25
C TRP A 92 -23.41 -17.37 -0.32
N GLU A 93 -22.26 -17.77 -0.86
CA GLU A 93 -21.15 -18.31 -0.05
C GLU A 93 -20.55 -17.29 0.93
N PHE A 94 -20.55 -16.01 0.57
CA PHE A 94 -20.04 -14.94 1.43
C PHE A 94 -21.01 -14.63 2.57
N THR A 95 -22.30 -14.43 2.27
CA THR A 95 -23.33 -14.10 3.28
C THR A 95 -23.63 -15.29 4.20
N ALA A 96 -23.41 -16.53 3.74
CA ALA A 96 -23.49 -17.72 4.59
C ALA A 96 -22.36 -17.78 5.65
N ARG A 97 -21.19 -17.18 5.38
CA ARG A 97 -20.04 -17.20 6.30
C ARG A 97 -19.90 -15.94 7.14
N PHE A 98 -20.22 -14.77 6.59
CA PHE A 98 -19.97 -13.48 7.22
C PHE A 98 -21.28 -12.70 7.37
N THR A 99 -21.63 -12.38 8.61
CA THR A 99 -22.81 -11.58 8.90
C THR A 99 -22.58 -10.11 8.53
N SER A 100 -23.66 -9.42 8.17
CA SER A 100 -23.63 -7.99 7.82
C SER A 100 -23.00 -7.13 8.91
N THR A 101 -23.18 -7.48 10.20
CA THR A 101 -22.56 -6.79 11.34
C THR A 101 -21.04 -6.86 11.32
N VAL A 102 -20.46 -8.05 11.09
CA VAL A 102 -19.00 -8.23 11.07
C VAL A 102 -18.40 -7.51 9.87
N VAL A 103 -19.09 -7.56 8.72
CA VAL A 103 -18.70 -6.81 7.52
C VAL A 103 -18.75 -5.29 7.75
N ALA A 104 -19.76 -4.79 8.46
CA ALA A 104 -19.90 -3.36 8.77
C ALA A 104 -18.80 -2.85 9.74
N LEU A 105 -18.36 -3.69 10.68
CA LEU A 105 -17.34 -3.35 11.67
C LEU A 105 -15.90 -3.48 11.15
N ALA A 106 -15.67 -4.13 10.01
CA ALA A 106 -14.34 -4.28 9.45
C ALA A 106 -13.68 -2.91 9.15
N ALA A 107 -12.42 -2.76 9.56
CA ALA A 107 -11.67 -1.51 9.42
C ALA A 107 -10.37 -1.65 8.60
N ARG A 108 -9.79 -2.85 8.54
CA ARG A 108 -8.56 -3.13 7.77
C ARG A 108 -8.89 -3.69 6.39
N PRO A 109 -8.08 -3.42 5.35
CA PRO A 109 -8.23 -4.09 4.06
C PRO A 109 -8.03 -5.61 4.17
N TYR A 110 -8.80 -6.35 3.39
CA TYR A 110 -8.83 -7.82 3.38
C TYR A 110 -8.98 -8.43 4.79
N PRO A 111 -10.03 -8.07 5.54
CA PRO A 111 -10.32 -8.67 6.83
C PRO A 111 -10.70 -10.16 6.72
N PHE A 112 -11.20 -10.62 5.54
CA PHE A 112 -11.73 -11.97 5.28
C PHE A 112 -10.89 -12.72 4.23
N LEU A 113 -9.57 -12.76 4.42
CA LEU A 113 -8.62 -13.41 3.50
C LEU A 113 -8.90 -14.91 3.35
N GLU A 114 -9.41 -15.56 4.40
CA GLU A 114 -9.77 -16.98 4.44
C GLU A 114 -10.83 -17.36 3.38
N PHE A 115 -11.62 -16.38 2.94
CA PHE A 115 -12.63 -16.58 1.91
C PHE A 115 -12.03 -16.84 0.51
N ASP A 116 -10.76 -16.47 0.25
CA ASP A 116 -10.07 -16.76 -1.02
C ASP A 116 -10.17 -18.24 -1.41
N SER A 117 -10.03 -19.15 -0.44
CA SER A 117 -10.18 -20.59 -0.66
C SER A 117 -11.53 -20.99 -1.29
N THR A 118 -12.60 -20.27 -0.96
CA THR A 118 -13.94 -20.50 -1.53
C THR A 118 -14.04 -19.87 -2.91
N ILE A 119 -13.50 -18.65 -3.07
CA ILE A 119 -13.43 -17.97 -4.36
C ILE A 119 -12.71 -18.85 -5.39
N GLN A 120 -11.56 -19.45 -5.03
CA GLN A 120 -10.81 -20.33 -5.93
C GLN A 120 -11.62 -21.56 -6.32
N LYS A 121 -12.33 -22.19 -5.37
CA LYS A 121 -13.19 -23.35 -5.65
C LYS A 121 -14.30 -23.01 -6.63
N LEU A 122 -14.99 -21.88 -6.43
CA LEU A 122 -16.03 -21.41 -7.35
C LEU A 122 -15.45 -21.09 -8.73
N LYS A 123 -14.34 -20.34 -8.80
CA LYS A 123 -13.67 -20.03 -10.08
C LYS A 123 -13.27 -21.31 -10.82
N GLN A 124 -12.69 -22.27 -10.11
CA GLN A 124 -12.29 -23.54 -10.70
C GLN A 124 -13.52 -24.31 -11.23
N HIS A 125 -14.60 -24.39 -10.46
CA HIS A 125 -15.83 -25.04 -10.88
C HIS A 125 -16.38 -24.43 -12.17
N TYR A 126 -16.56 -23.11 -12.22
CA TYR A 126 -17.09 -22.42 -13.41
C TYR A 126 -16.17 -22.54 -14.62
N ASN A 127 -14.85 -22.45 -14.43
CA ASN A 127 -13.90 -22.58 -15.52
C ASN A 127 -13.79 -24.00 -16.08
N GLN A 128 -14.14 -25.02 -15.30
CA GLN A 128 -14.09 -26.43 -15.73
C GLN A 128 -15.43 -26.93 -16.28
N SER A 129 -16.53 -26.64 -15.57
CA SER A 129 -17.88 -27.10 -15.93
C SER A 129 -18.55 -26.20 -16.96
N GLY A 130 -18.11 -24.95 -17.08
CA GLY A 130 -18.67 -23.97 -17.99
C GLY A 130 -20.01 -23.39 -17.55
N GLY A 131 -20.39 -23.45 -16.25
CA GLY A 131 -21.65 -22.89 -15.75
C GLY A 131 -21.90 -23.13 -14.26
N PRO A 132 -23.08 -22.73 -13.74
CA PRO A 132 -23.50 -23.08 -12.39
C PRO A 132 -23.78 -24.58 -12.26
N ALA A 133 -23.66 -25.11 -11.04
CA ALA A 133 -23.95 -26.52 -10.75
C ALA A 133 -25.43 -26.90 -10.96
N LEU A 134 -26.34 -25.94 -10.77
CA LEU A 134 -27.78 -26.10 -10.95
C LEU A 134 -28.24 -25.30 -12.17
N GLU A 135 -28.82 -25.98 -13.17
CA GLU A 135 -29.35 -25.31 -14.37
C GLU A 135 -30.48 -24.32 -14.04
N VAL A 136 -31.21 -24.55 -12.95
CA VAL A 136 -32.26 -23.65 -12.45
C VAL A 136 -31.68 -22.26 -12.13
N THR A 137 -30.49 -22.20 -11.51
CA THR A 137 -29.80 -20.94 -11.22
C THR A 137 -29.53 -20.15 -12.51
N LEU A 138 -29.14 -20.83 -13.59
CA LEU A 138 -28.93 -20.17 -14.89
C LEU A 138 -30.23 -19.60 -15.46
N ALA A 139 -31.32 -20.37 -15.42
CA ALA A 139 -32.62 -19.95 -15.92
C ALA A 139 -33.19 -18.75 -15.14
N GLU A 140 -33.05 -18.76 -13.81
CA GLU A 140 -33.47 -17.67 -12.93
C GLU A 140 -32.69 -16.40 -13.21
N VAL A 141 -31.34 -16.47 -13.21
CA VAL A 141 -30.48 -15.32 -13.50
C VAL A 141 -30.73 -14.80 -14.92
N GLN A 142 -30.92 -15.68 -15.90
CA GLN A 142 -31.22 -15.25 -17.26
C GLN A 142 -32.59 -14.58 -17.38
N GLY A 143 -33.60 -15.07 -16.65
CA GLY A 143 -34.92 -14.43 -16.56
C GLY A 143 -34.81 -13.04 -15.95
N ASP A 144 -34.10 -12.93 -14.83
CA ASP A 144 -33.89 -11.67 -14.13
C ASP A 144 -33.12 -10.65 -14.98
N LEU A 145 -32.04 -11.07 -15.66
CA LEU A 145 -31.27 -10.20 -16.57
C LEU A 145 -32.08 -9.72 -17.79
N ARG A 146 -33.14 -10.44 -18.19
CA ARG A 146 -34.05 -9.98 -19.26
C ARG A 146 -34.96 -8.86 -18.78
N VAL A 147 -35.41 -8.92 -17.54
CA VAL A 147 -36.29 -7.90 -16.94
C VAL A 147 -35.47 -6.69 -16.47
N HIS A 148 -34.29 -6.95 -15.91
CA HIS A 148 -33.39 -5.96 -15.32
C HIS A 148 -31.98 -6.12 -15.91
N PRO A 149 -31.73 -5.59 -17.12
CA PRO A 149 -30.43 -5.71 -17.76
C PRO A 149 -29.35 -4.96 -16.98
N PRO A 150 -28.11 -5.49 -16.93
CA PRO A 150 -27.02 -4.84 -16.24
C PRO A 150 -26.64 -3.55 -16.98
N GLN A 151 -26.46 -2.46 -16.24
CA GLN A 151 -26.08 -1.20 -16.87
C GLN A 151 -24.63 -1.25 -17.35
N VAL A 152 -24.41 -0.81 -18.59
CA VAL A 152 -23.06 -0.67 -19.13
C VAL A 152 -22.48 0.64 -18.62
N ILE A 153 -21.41 0.55 -17.83
CA ILE A 153 -20.74 1.71 -17.24
C ILE A 153 -19.54 2.08 -18.11
N ASN A 154 -19.51 3.34 -18.52
CA ASN A 154 -18.38 3.90 -19.24
C ASN A 154 -17.38 4.51 -18.26
N LEU A 155 -16.14 4.00 -18.25
CA LEU A 155 -15.17 4.36 -17.22
C LEU A 155 -14.61 5.78 -17.39
N GLU A 156 -14.58 6.31 -18.61
CA GLU A 156 -14.09 7.66 -18.91
C GLU A 156 -14.94 8.73 -18.21
N GLU A 157 -16.26 8.52 -18.14
CA GLU A 157 -17.20 9.40 -17.43
C GLU A 157 -17.03 9.32 -15.91
N VAL A 158 -16.69 8.13 -15.40
CA VAL A 158 -16.46 7.88 -13.97
C VAL A 158 -15.18 8.56 -13.50
N GLU A 159 -14.12 8.51 -14.30
CA GLU A 159 -12.85 9.20 -14.03
C GLU A 159 -12.98 10.72 -14.14
N LEU A 160 -13.74 11.24 -15.13
CA LEU A 160 -14.05 12.67 -15.22
C LEU A 160 -14.88 13.16 -14.04
N THR A 161 -15.90 12.41 -13.63
CA THR A 161 -16.74 12.78 -12.49
C THR A 161 -15.95 12.71 -11.19
N ASN A 162 -15.00 11.79 -11.06
CA ASN A 162 -14.05 11.77 -9.96
C ASN A 162 -13.04 12.93 -10.03
N GLY A 163 -12.65 13.38 -11.22
CA GLY A 163 -11.83 14.59 -11.41
C GLY A 163 -12.57 15.87 -11.03
N ILE A 164 -13.87 15.98 -11.34
CA ILE A 164 -14.71 17.16 -11.09
C ILE A 164 -15.26 17.18 -9.66
N ALA A 165 -15.62 16.02 -9.10
CA ALA A 165 -16.04 15.89 -7.69
C ALA A 165 -14.86 15.96 -6.71
N ASN A 166 -13.62 15.77 -7.17
CA ASN A 166 -12.40 16.12 -6.44
C ASN A 166 -12.04 17.60 -6.61
N GLY A 167 -13.04 18.49 -6.50
CA GLY A 167 -12.76 19.84 -6.03
C GLY A 167 -12.15 19.72 -4.63
N HIS A 168 -10.83 19.81 -4.54
CA HIS A 168 -10.03 20.00 -3.33
C HIS A 168 -10.72 19.54 -2.03
N MET A 169 -10.90 18.23 -1.83
CA MET A 169 -11.06 17.71 -0.48
C MET A 169 -9.67 17.44 0.06
N GLU A 170 -9.22 18.30 0.97
CA GLU A 170 -8.16 17.97 1.90
C GLU A 170 -8.42 16.57 2.46
N GLN A 171 -7.43 15.70 2.28
CA GLN A 171 -7.34 14.48 3.06
C GLN A 171 -7.14 14.88 4.52
N GLY A 172 -8.25 14.87 5.27
CA GLY A 172 -8.20 14.90 6.73
C GLY A 172 -7.32 13.76 7.26
N PRO A 173 -6.59 13.99 8.36
CA PRO A 173 -5.48 13.15 8.78
C PRO A 173 -6.02 11.86 9.42
N GLY A 174 -5.96 10.74 8.71
CA GLY A 174 -6.38 9.48 9.32
C GLY A 174 -6.38 8.30 8.37
N SER A 175 -5.20 7.78 8.06
CA SER A 175 -4.87 6.35 7.88
C SER A 175 -3.75 6.21 6.86
N GLY A 176 -2.65 5.62 7.30
CA GLY A 176 -1.32 5.59 6.68
C GLY A 176 -1.32 5.45 5.15
N GLN A 177 -1.14 6.58 4.47
CA GLN A 177 -0.60 6.55 3.12
C GLN A 177 0.87 6.18 3.23
N ASN A 178 1.19 4.97 2.77
CA ASN A 178 2.56 4.57 2.49
C ASN A 178 3.06 5.39 1.29
N GLY A 179 3.38 6.66 1.54
CA GLY A 179 4.07 7.52 0.59
C GLY A 179 5.44 6.91 0.31
N ARG A 180 5.57 6.23 -0.82
CA ARG A 180 6.84 5.64 -1.23
C ARG A 180 7.80 6.80 -1.53
N LEU A 181 8.98 6.80 -0.91
CA LEU A 181 10.00 7.80 -1.21
C LEU A 181 10.58 7.52 -2.61
N GLN A 182 10.99 8.57 -3.33
CA GLN A 182 11.66 8.43 -4.62
C GLN A 182 12.85 7.46 -4.51
N PRO A 183 13.16 6.64 -5.54
CA PRO A 183 14.33 5.77 -5.53
C PRO A 183 15.60 6.50 -5.07
N VAL A 184 16.44 5.79 -4.31
CA VAL A 184 17.65 6.37 -3.72
C VAL A 184 18.60 6.81 -4.82
N THR A 185 19.01 8.08 -4.80
CA THR A 185 19.99 8.61 -5.76
C THR A 185 21.40 8.14 -5.41
N ALA A 186 22.34 8.16 -6.36
CA ALA A 186 23.74 7.79 -6.09
C ALA A 186 24.36 8.62 -4.93
N ALA A 187 24.03 9.91 -4.85
CA ALA A 187 24.41 10.78 -3.72
C ALA A 187 23.79 10.32 -2.39
N GLY A 188 22.56 9.79 -2.43
CA GLY A 188 21.90 9.15 -1.30
C GLY A 188 22.59 7.90 -0.80
N ILE A 189 23.02 7.02 -1.71
CA ILE A 189 23.79 5.81 -1.38
C ILE A 189 25.11 6.21 -0.72
N LEU A 190 25.83 7.18 -1.32
CA LEU A 190 27.08 7.69 -0.75
C LEU A 190 26.88 8.24 0.67
N SER A 191 25.84 9.05 0.89
CA SER A 191 25.53 9.59 2.21
C SER A 191 25.18 8.51 3.23
N LEU A 192 24.45 7.47 2.82
CA LEU A 192 24.11 6.32 3.67
C LEU A 192 25.38 5.58 4.11
N VAL A 193 26.27 5.29 3.16
CA VAL A 193 27.56 4.62 3.44
C VAL A 193 28.39 5.46 4.42
N LEU A 194 28.52 6.76 4.18
CA LEU A 194 29.28 7.66 5.06
C LEU A 194 28.68 7.73 6.48
N ASN A 195 27.35 7.70 6.64
CA ASN A 195 26.72 7.66 7.96
C ASN A 195 26.94 6.31 8.67
N ILE A 196 26.93 5.19 7.95
CA ILE A 196 27.24 3.88 8.51
C ILE A 196 28.70 3.85 9.00
N VAL A 197 29.63 4.43 8.25
CA VAL A 197 31.02 4.58 8.68
C VAL A 197 31.10 5.45 9.94
N CYS A 198 30.39 6.58 9.99
CA CYS A 198 30.33 7.43 11.17
C CYS A 198 29.78 6.71 12.41
N ALA A 199 28.70 5.94 12.25
CA ALA A 199 28.13 5.11 13.29
C ALA A 199 29.15 4.07 13.79
N SER A 200 29.83 3.38 12.86
CA SER A 200 30.85 2.38 13.17
C SER A 200 32.03 2.99 13.96
N LEU A 201 32.50 4.17 13.58
CA LEU A 201 33.58 4.86 14.30
C LEU A 201 33.15 5.29 15.72
N ASN A 202 31.91 5.75 15.89
CA ASN A 202 31.36 6.13 17.19
C ASN A 202 31.23 4.92 18.13
N ILE A 203 30.76 3.77 17.64
CA ILE A 203 30.62 2.56 18.46
C ILE A 203 31.98 1.95 18.82
N ILE A 204 32.94 1.90 17.89
CA ILE A 204 34.30 1.41 18.17
C ILE A 204 34.96 2.26 19.27
N ARG A 205 34.86 3.60 19.16
CA ARG A 205 35.40 4.52 20.17
C ARG A 205 34.67 4.41 21.51
N GLY A 206 33.35 4.29 21.50
CA GLY A 206 32.55 4.10 22.71
C GLY A 206 32.92 2.81 23.44
N VAL A 207 33.04 1.69 22.74
CA VAL A 207 33.41 0.38 23.32
C VAL A 207 34.84 0.40 23.86
N HIS A 208 35.79 0.94 23.12
CA HIS A 208 37.18 1.05 23.59
C HIS A 208 37.30 1.95 24.82
N LEU A 209 36.45 2.98 24.94
CA LEU A 209 36.42 3.83 26.12
C LEU A 209 35.75 3.14 27.31
N ILE A 210 34.69 2.35 27.07
CA ILE A 210 34.05 1.51 28.12
C ILE A 210 35.08 0.59 28.77
N GLU A 211 35.90 -0.09 27.96
CA GLU A 211 36.94 -1.00 28.45
C GLU A 211 37.94 -0.31 29.39
N TYR A 212 38.23 0.97 29.15
CA TYR A 212 39.12 1.79 29.98
C TYR A 212 38.42 2.44 31.18
N THR A 213 37.11 2.71 31.09
CA THR A 213 36.32 3.43 32.12
C THR A 213 35.90 2.53 33.31
N PHE A 214 36.08 1.20 33.21
CA PHE A 214 35.79 0.27 34.31
C PHE A 214 36.70 0.45 35.55
N GLN A 215 37.67 1.37 35.52
CA GLN A 215 38.41 1.86 36.68
C GLN A 215 37.94 3.29 37.06
N ASP A 216 36.88 3.37 37.87
CA ASP A 216 36.50 4.50 38.76
C ASP A 216 36.54 5.95 38.21
N ASP A 217 36.23 6.20 36.93
CA ASP A 217 36.19 7.57 36.40
C ASP A 217 34.80 8.00 35.88
N TYR A 218 34.13 8.86 36.65
CA TYR A 218 32.79 9.39 36.35
C TYR A 218 32.78 10.27 35.10
N GLU A 219 33.93 10.89 34.74
CA GLU A 219 34.05 11.72 33.53
C GLU A 219 34.14 10.88 32.24
N GLY A 220 34.78 9.70 32.30
CA GLY A 220 34.84 8.75 31.19
C GLY A 220 33.45 8.24 30.79
N MET A 221 32.56 8.07 31.77
CA MET A 221 31.19 7.59 31.56
C MET A 221 30.37 8.54 30.68
N TRP A 222 30.46 9.85 30.88
CA TRP A 222 29.74 10.83 30.05
C TRP A 222 30.26 10.88 28.62
N ASN A 223 31.56 10.67 28.42
CA ASN A 223 32.15 10.54 27.09
C ASN A 223 31.65 9.27 26.37
N VAL A 224 31.56 8.14 27.07
CA VAL A 224 30.94 6.91 26.53
C VAL A 224 29.49 7.17 26.11
N VAL A 225 28.70 7.80 26.97
CA VAL A 225 27.30 8.14 26.68
C VAL A 225 27.21 9.04 25.44
N ALA A 226 28.09 10.03 25.30
CA ALA A 226 28.13 10.90 24.13
C ALA A 226 28.47 10.14 22.83
N PHE A 227 29.41 9.18 22.86
CA PHE A 227 29.72 8.32 21.71
C PHE A 227 28.53 7.43 21.31
N LEU A 228 27.87 6.80 22.28
CA LEU A 228 26.70 5.96 22.04
C LEU A 228 25.50 6.77 21.53
N LEU A 229 25.28 7.97 22.07
CA LEU A 229 24.23 8.87 21.62
C LEU A 229 24.49 9.32 20.17
N ALA A 230 25.72 9.69 19.83
CA ALA A 230 26.10 10.02 18.46
C ALA A 230 25.92 8.83 17.49
N PHE A 231 26.23 7.60 17.92
CA PHE A 231 25.97 6.38 17.17
C PHE A 231 24.47 6.19 16.86
N VAL A 232 23.62 6.26 17.89
CA VAL A 232 22.16 6.10 17.73
C VAL A 232 21.60 7.19 16.81
N CYS A 233 22.04 8.45 16.97
CA CYS A 233 21.59 9.53 16.10
C CYS A 233 21.98 9.32 14.62
N CYS A 234 23.17 8.79 14.32
CA CYS A 234 23.57 8.45 12.94
C CYS A 234 22.68 7.35 12.34
N LEU A 235 22.34 6.31 13.11
CA LEU A 235 21.40 5.27 12.65
C LEU A 235 19.99 5.81 12.42
N LEU A 236 19.52 6.70 13.31
CA LEU A 236 18.23 7.35 13.16
C LEU A 236 18.20 8.28 11.94
N GLN A 237 19.31 8.95 11.58
CA GLN A 237 19.42 9.69 10.32
C GLN A 237 19.31 8.77 9.10
N CYS A 238 20.00 7.62 9.09
CA CYS A 238 19.85 6.61 8.04
C CYS A 238 18.40 6.12 7.92
N HIS A 239 17.76 5.81 9.05
CA HIS A 239 16.37 5.38 9.10
C HIS A 239 15.42 6.47 8.58
N LEU A 240 15.63 7.73 8.99
CA LEU A 240 14.82 8.86 8.53
C LEU A 240 15.02 9.15 7.04
N TYR A 241 16.20 8.83 6.50
CA TYR A 241 16.46 8.90 5.07
C TYR A 241 15.71 7.80 4.31
N LEU A 242 15.72 6.56 4.81
CA LEU A 242 15.14 5.39 4.13
C LEU A 242 13.62 5.27 4.25
N PHE A 243 13.05 5.67 5.40
CA PHE A 243 11.64 5.47 5.71
C PHE A 243 10.85 6.77 5.73
N HIS A 244 9.62 6.71 5.26
CA HIS A 244 8.73 7.86 5.27
C HIS A 244 8.32 8.23 6.71
N SER A 245 8.48 9.51 7.08
CA SER A 245 7.97 10.08 8.33
C SER A 245 7.36 11.46 8.05
N SER A 246 6.13 11.67 8.52
CA SER A 246 5.39 12.94 8.40
C SER A 246 6.13 14.12 9.05
N LEU A 247 6.85 13.86 10.14
CA LEU A 247 7.66 14.84 10.88
C LEU A 247 9.14 14.86 10.45
N LYS A 248 9.47 14.51 9.20
CA LYS A 248 10.88 14.37 8.75
C LYS A 248 11.71 15.66 8.93
N LYS A 249 11.13 16.84 8.73
CA LYS A 249 11.85 18.13 8.87
C LYS A 249 12.30 18.37 10.32
N PRO A 250 11.41 18.44 11.33
CA PRO A 250 11.83 18.68 12.70
C PRO A 250 12.70 17.55 13.26
N LYS A 251 12.39 16.28 12.92
CA LYS A 251 13.21 15.13 13.34
C LYS A 251 14.64 15.19 12.78
N SER A 252 14.80 15.57 11.51
CA SER A 252 16.13 15.68 10.88
C SER A 252 16.98 16.78 11.51
N PHE A 253 16.40 17.96 11.77
CA PHE A 253 17.11 19.05 12.47
C PHE A 253 17.46 18.70 13.91
N THR A 254 16.54 18.03 14.64
CA THR A 254 16.81 17.58 16.02
C THR A 254 17.99 16.62 16.06
N LEU A 255 18.04 15.66 15.12
CA LEU A 255 19.15 14.72 15.00
C LEU A 255 20.47 15.43 14.63
N LEU A 256 20.44 16.41 13.72
CA LEU A 256 21.62 17.19 13.37
C LEU A 256 22.18 17.94 14.59
N ILE A 257 21.32 18.64 15.34
CA ILE A 257 21.72 19.37 16.54
C ILE A 257 22.31 18.42 17.58
N ALA A 258 21.65 17.28 17.83
CA ALA A 258 22.15 16.28 18.77
C ALA A 258 23.53 15.74 18.36
N ILE A 259 23.74 15.44 17.08
CA ILE A 259 25.03 14.98 16.56
C ILE A 259 26.11 16.06 16.72
N VAL A 260 25.80 17.31 16.38
CA VAL A 260 26.74 18.44 16.56
C VAL A 260 27.12 18.61 18.02
N LEU A 261 26.14 18.63 18.94
CA LEU A 261 26.39 18.76 20.37
C LEU A 261 27.21 17.61 20.95
N CYS A 262 26.89 16.35 20.57
CA CYS A 262 27.69 15.20 20.99
C CYS A 262 29.13 15.31 20.51
N ASN A 263 29.33 15.70 19.25
CA ASN A 263 30.68 15.80 18.68
C ASN A 263 31.47 16.99 19.22
N LEU A 264 30.81 18.10 19.58
CA LEU A 264 31.43 19.23 20.27
C LEU A 264 31.79 18.89 21.73
N TYR A 265 30.98 18.09 22.42
CA TYR A 265 31.32 17.58 23.75
C TYR A 265 32.56 16.68 23.70
N LEU A 266 32.68 15.90 22.63
CA LEU A 266 33.80 14.99 22.38
C LEU A 266 35.06 15.67 21.78
N LEU A 267 35.19 17.00 21.86
CA LEU A 267 36.31 17.74 21.26
C LEU A 267 37.68 17.39 21.89
N GLY A 268 37.69 16.99 23.17
CA GLY A 268 38.89 16.48 23.83
C GLY A 268 39.35 15.12 23.26
N PRO A 269 38.51 14.08 23.27
CA PRO A 269 38.87 12.75 22.76
C PRO A 269 38.93 12.61 21.23
N ARG A 270 38.51 13.63 20.46
CA ARG A 270 38.42 13.58 19.00
C ARG A 270 39.32 14.60 18.30
N ASN A 271 39.96 14.18 17.22
CA ASN A 271 40.75 15.09 16.38
C ASN A 271 39.83 16.11 15.66
N PRO A 272 40.21 17.40 15.53
CA PRO A 272 39.45 18.41 14.78
C PRO A 272 39.07 17.97 13.36
N TRP A 273 39.92 17.20 12.66
CA TRP A 273 39.58 16.66 11.34
C TRP A 273 38.45 15.64 11.38
N GLN A 274 38.40 14.80 12.41
CA GLN A 274 37.31 13.85 12.62
C GLN A 274 36.02 14.59 12.99
N LEU A 275 36.11 15.65 13.80
CA LEU A 275 34.96 16.49 14.13
C LEU A 275 34.33 17.07 12.86
N ILE A 276 35.14 17.70 12.01
CA ILE A 276 34.68 18.26 10.74
C ILE A 276 34.04 17.18 9.87
N PHE A 277 34.69 16.01 9.74
CA PHE A 277 34.14 14.89 8.99
C PHE A 277 32.74 14.47 9.46
N HIS A 278 32.57 14.25 10.77
CA HIS A 278 31.28 13.82 11.32
C HIS A 278 30.19 14.89 11.17
N ILE A 279 30.52 16.18 11.34
CA ILE A 279 29.58 17.29 11.15
C ILE A 279 29.19 17.42 9.65
N SER A 280 30.15 17.31 8.74
CA SER A 280 29.90 17.39 7.29
C SER A 280 29.00 16.24 6.81
N VAL A 281 29.24 15.01 7.28
CA VAL A 281 28.41 13.85 6.93
C VAL A 281 26.98 14.00 7.47
N ALA A 282 26.82 14.44 8.73
CA ALA A 282 25.50 14.68 9.32
C ALA A 282 24.73 15.80 8.61
N SER A 283 25.44 16.86 8.19
CA SER A 283 24.85 17.99 7.44
C SER A 283 24.41 17.57 6.04
N LEU A 284 25.25 16.80 5.33
CA LEU A 284 24.92 16.24 4.01
C LEU A 284 23.71 15.29 4.10
N SER A 285 23.68 14.41 5.10
CA SER A 285 22.55 13.52 5.36
C SER A 285 21.26 14.29 5.61
N THR A 286 21.32 15.31 6.47
CA THR A 286 20.19 16.20 6.77
C THR A 286 19.68 16.91 5.52
N PHE A 287 20.59 17.46 4.71
CA PHE A 287 20.26 18.09 3.43
C PHE A 287 19.56 17.11 2.47
N LEU A 288 20.06 15.89 2.34
CA LEU A 288 19.46 14.86 1.48
C LEU A 288 18.10 14.36 2.01
N ILE A 289 17.92 14.27 3.32
CA ILE A 289 16.62 13.96 3.95
C ILE A 289 15.59 15.07 3.65
N LEU A 290 16.01 16.33 3.71
CA LEU A 290 15.14 17.50 3.46
C LEU A 290 14.79 17.64 1.98
N THR A 291 15.73 17.35 1.07
CA THR A 291 15.54 17.48 -0.38
C THR A 291 14.85 16.26 -1.00
N ARG A 292 14.86 15.08 -0.34
CA ARG A 292 14.16 13.88 -0.83
C ARG A 292 12.65 14.12 -0.79
N LYS A 293 12.06 14.29 -1.98
CA LYS A 293 10.63 14.43 -2.18
C LYS A 293 9.92 13.10 -1.95
N LEU A 294 8.66 13.17 -1.52
CA LEU A 294 7.74 12.05 -1.66
C LEU A 294 7.59 11.77 -3.16
N GLN A 295 7.51 10.50 -3.54
CA GLN A 295 7.18 10.19 -4.92
C GLN A 295 5.75 10.66 -5.16
N ASP A 296 5.60 11.86 -5.73
CA ASP A 296 4.35 12.23 -6.38
C ASP A 296 4.12 11.20 -7.46
N ARG A 297 2.89 10.68 -7.53
CA ARG A 297 2.45 9.88 -8.66
C ARG A 297 2.40 10.83 -9.84
N THR A 298 3.52 10.99 -10.55
CA THR A 298 3.56 11.76 -11.79
C THR A 298 2.49 11.18 -12.70
N ASN A 299 1.54 12.03 -13.09
CA ASN A 299 0.70 11.81 -14.25
C ASN A 299 1.62 11.78 -15.47
N ASP A 300 2.12 10.61 -15.83
CA ASP A 300 2.65 10.40 -17.18
C ASP A 300 1.47 10.05 -18.09
N CYS A 301 0.67 11.08 -18.40
CA CYS A 301 0.02 11.15 -19.71
C CYS A 301 1.03 11.85 -20.62
N GLY A 302 1.73 11.08 -21.44
CA GLY A 302 2.71 11.62 -22.36
C GLY A 302 3.32 10.56 -23.26
N VAL A 303 2.63 10.31 -24.37
CA VAL A 303 2.97 9.52 -25.57
C VAL A 303 2.69 8.01 -25.50
#